data_AF-A0AAU9NA93-F1
#
_entry.id   AF-A0AAU9NA93-F1
#
_cell.length_a   1.000
_cell.length_b   1.000
_cell.length_c   1.000
_cell.angle_alpha   90.00
_cell.angle_beta   90.00
_cell.angle_gamma   90.00
#
_symmetry.space_group_name_H-M   'P 1'
#
loop_
_entity.id
_entity.type
_entity.pdbx_description
1 polymer ?
#
loop_
_entity_poly.entity_id
_entity_poly.type
_entity_poly.pdbx_seq_one_letter_code
_entity_poly.pdbx_strand_id
1 'polypeptide(L)'
;MNSPAVELSGHELLFNYGQPEEESKIDQDDADVNLVPDLIEKVAIPILQHEIGQCWDTMSTMETKNAVSATNLVFRYVPLSSKPVTELVALLRDRLSHAVANLMVPTWNTVVLKAVPNAARFAAYRFGMSVRLMKNICLWNNVLSSSIIEKLALDELLSGKILPHLRSIQSNIHDAITRAERVVASMSGVWTGPTVTAADRSPRLQPLVDYLVLLGRTLEKRRQGERTDGVFARRLKKMLVELNQYDHARHISTTFNLKEAL
;
A
#
# COMPACT_ATOMS: atom_id res chain seq x y z
N MET A 1 -17.23 43.46 8.45
CA MET A 1 -16.09 42.64 7.99
C MET A 1 -16.29 41.26 8.60
N ASN A 2 -16.68 40.29 7.78
CA ASN A 2 -16.94 38.91 8.22
C ASN A 2 -15.60 38.19 8.37
N SER A 3 -15.24 37.82 9.60
CA SER A 3 -14.16 36.87 9.84
C SER A 3 -14.69 35.46 9.51
N PRO A 4 -13.98 34.63 8.73
CA PRO A 4 -14.39 33.26 8.52
C PRO A 4 -14.12 32.51 9.82
N ALA A 5 -15.17 32.04 10.48
CA ALA A 5 -15.03 31.00 11.47
C ALA A 5 -14.52 29.75 10.74
N VAL A 6 -13.20 29.60 10.68
CA VAL A 6 -12.57 28.34 10.29
C VAL A 6 -13.01 27.34 11.33
N GLU A 7 -13.68 26.28 10.88
CA GLU A 7 -14.17 25.19 11.71
C GLU A 7 -12.94 24.40 12.20
N LEU A 8 -12.22 24.96 13.17
CA LEU A 8 -11.06 24.37 13.80
C LEU A 8 -11.53 23.19 14.64
N SER A 9 -10.86 22.07 14.48
CA SER A 9 -11.14 20.88 15.28
C SER A 9 -10.86 21.18 16.76
N GLY A 10 -11.58 20.53 17.70
CA GLY A 10 -11.48 20.84 19.13
C GLY A 10 -10.06 20.76 19.71
N HIS A 11 -9.17 19.97 19.10
CA HIS A 11 -7.77 19.89 19.52
C HIS A 11 -6.92 21.07 19.02
N GLU A 12 -7.22 21.64 17.84
CA GLU A 12 -6.59 22.88 17.35
C GLU A 12 -7.00 24.08 18.20
N LEU A 13 -8.27 24.13 18.63
CA LEU A 13 -8.75 25.14 19.57
C LEU A 13 -8.05 25.07 20.92
N LEU A 14 -7.81 23.86 21.43
CA LEU A 14 -7.10 23.67 22.70
C LEU A 14 -5.61 24.01 22.58
N PHE A 15 -4.98 23.62 21.46
CA PHE A 15 -3.57 23.92 21.20
C PHE A 15 -3.29 25.43 21.07
N ASN A 16 -4.21 26.15 20.44
CA ASN A 16 -4.08 27.60 20.25
C ASN A 16 -4.70 28.42 21.40
N TYR A 17 -5.19 27.77 22.46
CA TYR A 17 -5.87 28.46 23.55
C TYR A 17 -4.86 29.26 24.38
N GLY A 18 -5.04 30.58 24.45
CA GLY A 18 -4.14 31.47 25.20
C GLY A 18 -2.90 31.92 24.44
N GLN A 19 -2.65 31.43 23.22
CA GLN A 19 -1.54 31.93 22.40
C GLN A 19 -1.85 33.33 21.85
N PRO A 20 -0.94 34.32 22.00
CA PRO A 20 -1.09 35.62 21.37
C PRO A 20 -1.02 35.53 19.85
N GLU A 21 -1.76 36.38 19.13
CA GLU A 21 -1.80 36.38 17.64
C GLU A 21 -0.42 36.62 16.96
N GLU A 22 0.58 37.05 17.72
CA GLU A 22 1.97 37.22 17.28
C GLU A 22 2.87 36.18 17.95
N GLU A 23 3.43 35.24 17.17
CA GLU A 23 4.37 34.20 17.64
C GLU A 23 5.57 34.77 18.43
N SER A 24 5.94 36.04 18.19
CA SER A 24 7.03 36.74 18.87
C SER A 24 6.75 37.09 20.35
N LYS A 25 5.54 36.82 20.86
CA LYS A 25 5.16 37.05 22.27
C LYS A 25 4.94 35.76 23.06
N ILE A 26 5.22 34.60 22.47
CA ILE A 26 5.15 33.31 23.18
C ILE A 26 6.32 33.25 24.15
N ASP A 27 6.02 33.30 25.45
CA ASP A 27 7.01 33.04 26.49
C ASP A 27 7.31 31.54 26.50
N GLN A 28 8.54 31.16 26.17
CA GLN A 28 8.95 29.76 26.13
C GLN A 28 9.00 29.12 27.53
N ASP A 29 8.98 29.94 28.58
CA ASP A 29 8.95 29.50 29.98
C ASP A 29 7.51 29.36 30.53
N ASP A 30 6.48 29.65 29.72
CA ASP A 30 5.09 29.40 30.08
C ASP A 30 4.80 27.89 30.11
N ALA A 31 4.36 27.40 31.27
CA ALA A 31 4.04 26.00 31.51
C ALA A 31 2.94 25.48 30.58
N ASP A 32 2.06 26.35 30.08
CA ASP A 32 0.94 25.98 29.22
C ASP A 32 1.37 25.72 27.75
N VAL A 33 2.53 26.25 27.31
CA VAL A 33 3.04 26.07 25.93
C VAL A 33 3.34 24.60 25.62
N ASN A 34 3.78 23.84 26.62
CA ASN A 34 4.09 22.41 26.47
C ASN A 34 2.94 21.49 26.90
N LEU A 35 1.82 22.02 27.40
CA LEU A 35 0.74 21.21 27.96
C LEU A 35 0.19 20.19 26.96
N VAL A 36 -0.09 20.62 25.72
CA VAL A 36 -0.64 19.73 24.69
C VAL A 36 0.40 18.71 24.20
N PRO A 37 1.63 19.08 23.79
CA PRO A 37 2.69 18.12 23.49
C PRO A 37 2.90 17.08 24.61
N ASP A 38 2.94 17.53 25.87
CA ASP A 38 3.11 16.65 27.04
C ASP A 38 1.95 15.67 27.21
N LEU A 39 0.71 16.13 27.02
CA LEU A 39 -0.49 15.29 27.07
C LEU A 39 -0.47 14.25 25.94
N ILE A 40 -0.11 14.65 24.73
CA ILE A 40 0.01 13.73 23.60
C ILE A 40 1.11 12.71 23.88
N GLU A 41 2.27 13.15 24.34
CA GLU A 41 3.41 12.27 24.62
C GLU A 41 3.15 11.28 25.76
N LYS A 42 2.58 11.75 26.88
CA LYS A 42 2.41 10.94 28.10
C LYS A 42 1.10 10.17 28.16
N VAL A 43 0.08 10.54 27.38
CA VAL A 43 -1.24 9.91 27.41
C VAL A 43 -1.63 9.33 26.04
N ALA A 44 -1.63 10.15 24.99
CA ALA A 44 -2.14 9.70 23.69
C ALA A 44 -1.23 8.64 23.04
N ILE A 45 0.09 8.82 23.08
CA ILE A 45 1.03 7.83 22.51
C ILE A 45 0.92 6.47 23.20
N PRO A 46 0.96 6.35 24.55
CA PRO A 46 0.78 5.05 25.21
C PRO A 46 -0.54 4.35 24.85
N ILE A 47 -1.64 5.10 24.75
CA ILE A 47 -2.93 4.55 24.31
C ILE A 47 -2.81 4.04 22.87
N LEU A 48 -2.25 4.85 21.96
CA LEU A 48 -2.09 4.47 20.56
C LEU A 48 -1.15 3.26 20.39
N GLN A 49 -0.08 3.18 21.18
CA GLN A 49 0.81 2.01 21.23
C GLN A 49 0.05 0.76 21.68
N HIS A 50 -0.79 0.87 22.72
CA HIS A 50 -1.63 -0.26 23.15
C HIS A 50 -2.60 -0.69 22.05
N GLU A 51 -3.30 0.25 21.42
CA GLU A 51 -4.25 -0.01 20.34
C GLU A 51 -3.57 -0.70 19.15
N ILE A 52 -2.40 -0.22 18.70
CA ILE A 52 -1.65 -0.83 17.60
C ILE A 52 -1.09 -2.20 17.99
N GLY A 53 -0.60 -2.33 19.22
CA GLY A 53 0.04 -3.56 19.71
C GLY A 53 -0.94 -4.72 19.89
N GLN A 54 -2.13 -4.43 20.42
CA GLN A 54 -3.07 -5.45 20.90
C GLN A 54 -4.39 -5.50 20.12
N CYS A 55 -4.94 -4.34 19.75
CA CYS A 55 -6.31 -4.25 19.25
C CYS A 55 -6.39 -4.21 17.71
N TRP A 56 -5.43 -3.57 17.05
CA TRP A 56 -5.46 -3.31 15.63
C TRP A 56 -5.41 -4.58 14.77
N ASP A 57 -6.44 -4.78 13.94
CA ASP A 57 -6.44 -5.77 12.87
C ASP A 57 -5.76 -5.22 11.61
N THR A 58 -4.56 -5.75 11.32
CA THR A 58 -3.78 -5.45 10.10
C THR A 58 -4.54 -5.75 8.80
N MET A 59 -5.60 -6.56 8.83
CA MET A 59 -6.44 -6.87 7.68
C MET A 59 -7.63 -5.92 7.52
N SER A 60 -7.96 -5.13 8.55
CA SER A 60 -9.04 -4.15 8.55
C SER A 60 -8.58 -2.83 7.93
N THR A 61 -9.07 -2.51 6.73
CA THR A 61 -8.71 -1.25 6.05
C THR A 61 -9.23 -0.02 6.80
N MET A 62 -10.39 -0.12 7.46
CA MET A 62 -10.95 0.99 8.24
C MET A 62 -10.09 1.27 9.47
N GLU A 63 -9.77 0.25 10.26
CA GLU A 63 -8.89 0.41 11.43
C GLU A 63 -7.50 0.88 11.02
N THR A 64 -6.95 0.36 9.92
CA THR A 64 -5.65 0.82 9.41
C THR A 64 -5.68 2.32 9.08
N LYS A 65 -6.73 2.82 8.42
CA LYS A 65 -6.86 4.26 8.15
C LYS A 65 -6.96 5.08 9.43
N ASN A 66 -7.73 4.61 10.41
CA ASN A 66 -7.88 5.30 11.69
C ASN A 66 -6.55 5.35 12.45
N ALA A 67 -5.79 4.24 12.48
CA ALA A 67 -4.49 4.16 13.11
C ALA A 67 -3.46 5.06 12.40
N VAL A 68 -3.47 5.12 11.07
CA VAL A 68 -2.63 6.06 10.28
C VAL A 68 -2.98 7.51 10.63
N SER A 69 -4.27 7.87 10.67
CA SER A 69 -4.72 9.21 11.03
C SER A 69 -4.31 9.60 12.46
N ALA A 70 -4.48 8.70 13.43
CA ALA A 70 -4.08 8.92 14.81
C ALA A 70 -2.55 9.09 14.94
N THR A 71 -1.77 8.28 14.21
CA THR A 71 -0.30 8.38 14.20
C THR A 71 0.16 9.71 13.59
N ASN A 72 -0.45 10.14 12.48
CA ASN A 72 -0.15 11.44 11.88
C ASN A 72 -0.52 12.60 12.80
N LEU A 73 -1.57 12.47 13.60
CA LEU A 73 -1.93 13.48 14.60
C LEU A 73 -0.86 13.60 15.68
N VAL A 74 -0.35 12.47 16.19
CA VAL A 74 0.78 12.44 17.13
C VAL A 74 2.00 13.17 16.55
N PHE A 75 2.33 12.92 15.29
CA PHE A 75 3.50 13.51 14.62
C PHE A 75 3.43 15.03 14.46
N ARG A 76 2.23 15.64 14.61
CA ARG A 76 2.07 17.10 14.60
C ARG A 76 2.50 17.75 15.92
N TYR A 77 2.42 17.02 17.02
CA TYR A 77 2.61 17.56 18.37
C TYR A 77 3.92 17.11 19.02
N VAL A 78 4.43 15.95 18.63
CA VAL A 78 5.61 15.34 19.26
C VAL A 78 6.70 15.14 18.20
N PRO A 79 7.96 15.57 18.47
CA PRO A 79 9.07 15.38 17.56
C PRO A 79 9.26 13.91 17.15
N LEU A 80 9.54 13.67 15.87
CA LEU A 80 9.76 12.32 15.33
C LEU A 80 10.98 11.61 15.93
N SER A 81 11.93 12.38 16.47
CA SER A 81 13.12 11.88 17.18
C SER A 81 12.84 11.49 18.64
N SER A 82 11.65 11.79 19.16
CA SER A 82 11.29 11.43 20.53
C SER A 82 11.25 9.92 20.70
N LYS A 83 11.72 9.45 21.85
CA LYS A 83 11.68 8.03 22.22
C LYS A 83 10.28 7.40 22.04
N PRO A 84 9.17 7.97 22.54
CA PRO A 84 7.85 7.35 22.41
C PRO A 84 7.38 7.22 20.96
N VAL A 85 7.71 8.19 20.09
CA VAL A 85 7.42 8.09 18.65
C VAL A 85 8.26 7.00 17.99
N THR A 86 9.55 6.91 18.30
CA THR A 86 10.41 5.85 17.72
C THR A 86 9.96 4.45 18.14
N GLU A 87 9.49 4.28 19.38
CA GLU A 87 8.93 3.03 19.88
C GLU A 87 7.60 2.69 19.20
N LEU A 88 6.74 3.68 18.96
CA LEU A 88 5.49 3.53 18.21
C LEU A 88 5.77 3.06 16.76
N VAL A 89 6.74 3.68 16.08
CA VAL A 89 7.16 3.30 14.73
C VAL A 89 7.75 1.88 14.69
N ALA A 90 8.55 1.51 15.69
CA ALA A 90 9.08 0.16 15.81
C ALA A 90 7.96 -0.88 16.01
N LEU A 91 6.99 -0.60 16.87
CA LEU A 91 5.84 -1.46 17.10
C LEU A 91 5.00 -1.65 15.82
N LEU A 92 4.74 -0.58 15.08
CA LEU A 92 4.05 -0.62 13.78
C LEU A 92 4.76 -1.54 12.79
N ARG A 93 6.08 -1.36 12.64
CA ARG A 93 6.91 -2.21 11.78
C ARG A 93 6.80 -3.67 12.17
N ASP A 94 6.89 -3.98 13.47
CA ASP A 94 6.89 -5.35 13.96
C ASP A 94 5.53 -6.02 13.77
N ARG A 95 4.42 -5.29 14.00
CA ARG A 95 3.05 -5.77 13.71
C ARG A 95 2.86 -6.08 12.23
N LEU A 96 3.29 -5.20 11.34
CA LEU A 96 3.20 -5.43 9.89
C LEU A 96 4.10 -6.58 9.44
N SER A 97 5.34 -6.66 9.93
CA SER A 97 6.25 -7.76 9.63
C SER A 97 5.69 -9.11 10.10
N HIS A 98 5.11 -9.16 11.30
CA HIS A 98 4.44 -10.34 11.81
C HIS A 98 3.22 -10.75 10.95
N ALA A 99 2.41 -9.78 10.51
CA ALA A 99 1.29 -10.05 9.61
C ALA A 99 1.75 -10.58 8.25
N VAL A 100 2.80 -10.00 7.67
CA VAL A 100 3.42 -10.51 6.44
C VAL A 100 3.94 -11.91 6.67
N ALA A 101 4.72 -12.17 7.72
CA ALA A 101 5.33 -13.46 8.03
C ALA A 101 4.30 -14.60 8.15
N ASN A 102 3.21 -14.37 8.89
CA ASN A 102 2.15 -15.38 9.12
C ASN A 102 1.20 -15.57 7.93
N LEU A 103 1.24 -14.67 6.95
CA LEU A 103 0.46 -14.84 5.74
C LEU A 103 1.08 -15.93 4.85
N MET A 104 0.25 -16.88 4.42
CA MET A 104 0.61 -17.94 3.49
C MET A 104 -0.24 -17.85 2.24
N VAL A 105 0.40 -17.75 1.07
CA VAL A 105 -0.27 -17.77 -0.24
C VAL A 105 0.09 -19.07 -0.95
N PRO A 106 -0.87 -19.98 -1.20
CA PRO A 106 -0.55 -21.28 -1.79
C PRO A 106 0.03 -21.19 -3.20
N THR A 107 1.10 -21.92 -3.50
CA THR A 107 1.74 -21.98 -4.84
C THR A 107 1.27 -23.17 -5.67
N TRP A 108 0.04 -23.62 -5.46
CA TRP A 108 -0.53 -24.79 -6.12
C TRP A 108 -0.83 -24.49 -7.60
N ASN A 109 -0.33 -25.36 -8.47
CA ASN A 109 -0.57 -25.23 -9.90
C ASN A 109 -2.04 -25.52 -10.28
N THR A 110 -2.40 -25.18 -11.52
CA THR A 110 -3.79 -25.33 -11.99
C THR A 110 -4.33 -26.75 -11.99
N VAL A 111 -3.46 -27.77 -12.02
CA VAL A 111 -3.86 -29.18 -11.92
C VAL A 111 -4.35 -29.49 -10.50
N VAL A 112 -3.56 -29.11 -9.48
CA VAL A 112 -3.92 -29.32 -8.07
C VAL A 112 -5.19 -28.54 -7.71
N LEU A 113 -5.31 -27.30 -8.18
CA LEU A 113 -6.48 -26.45 -7.93
C LEU A 113 -7.79 -27.04 -8.47
N LYS A 114 -7.72 -27.84 -9.54
CA LYS A 114 -8.87 -28.54 -10.13
C LYS A 114 -9.12 -29.91 -9.49
N ALA A 115 -8.06 -30.61 -9.11
CA ALA A 115 -8.14 -31.97 -8.57
C ALA A 115 -8.63 -32.04 -7.12
N VAL A 116 -8.23 -31.06 -6.29
CA VAL A 116 -8.54 -31.07 -4.86
C VAL A 116 -9.78 -30.22 -4.55
N PRO A 117 -10.83 -30.79 -3.92
CA PRO A 117 -12.02 -30.03 -3.52
C PRO A 117 -11.67 -28.80 -2.69
N ASN A 118 -12.32 -27.66 -2.96
CA ASN A 118 -12.11 -26.38 -2.29
C ASN A 118 -10.71 -25.74 -2.40
N ALA A 119 -9.72 -26.38 -3.03
CA ALA A 119 -8.36 -25.84 -3.13
C ALA A 119 -8.33 -24.50 -3.87
N ALA A 120 -9.05 -24.38 -5.00
CA ALA A 120 -9.20 -23.13 -5.73
C ALA A 120 -9.81 -22.00 -4.87
N ARG A 121 -10.84 -22.31 -4.09
CA ARG A 121 -11.51 -21.34 -3.21
C ARG A 121 -10.56 -20.87 -2.09
N PHE A 122 -9.85 -21.80 -1.46
CA PHE A 122 -8.89 -21.49 -0.40
C PHE A 122 -7.73 -20.65 -0.95
N ALA A 123 -7.14 -21.03 -2.10
CA ALA A 123 -6.07 -20.27 -2.73
C ALA A 123 -6.54 -18.86 -3.14
N ALA A 124 -7.76 -18.71 -3.67
CA ALA A 124 -8.35 -17.41 -3.97
C ALA A 124 -8.56 -16.55 -2.72
N TYR A 125 -9.02 -17.14 -1.62
CA TYR A 125 -9.18 -16.45 -0.33
C TYR A 125 -7.83 -15.96 0.21
N ARG A 126 -6.81 -16.83 0.27
CA ARG A 126 -5.47 -16.47 0.76
C ARG A 126 -4.78 -15.42 -0.10
N PHE A 127 -4.94 -15.50 -1.42
CA PHE A 127 -4.49 -14.43 -2.32
C PHE A 127 -5.26 -13.12 -2.10
N GLY A 128 -6.58 -13.18 -1.87
CA GLY A 128 -7.37 -12.01 -1.51
C GLY A 128 -6.86 -11.34 -0.23
N MET A 129 -6.45 -12.14 0.77
CA MET A 129 -5.81 -11.64 1.98
C MET A 129 -4.47 -10.95 1.67
N SER A 130 -3.60 -11.54 0.84
CA SER A 130 -2.31 -10.90 0.50
C SER A 130 -2.48 -9.56 -0.20
N VAL A 131 -3.45 -9.45 -1.11
CA VAL A 131 -3.75 -8.17 -1.78
C VAL A 131 -4.31 -7.13 -0.79
N ARG A 132 -5.13 -7.56 0.18
CA ARG A 132 -5.65 -6.65 1.21
C ARG A 132 -4.55 -6.17 2.15
N LEU A 133 -3.68 -7.07 2.59
CA LEU A 133 -2.53 -6.71 3.42
C LEU A 133 -1.59 -5.74 2.68
N MET A 134 -1.31 -6.00 1.40
CA MET A 134 -0.54 -5.08 0.54
C MET A 134 -1.14 -3.67 0.57
N LYS A 135 -2.44 -3.55 0.30
CA LYS A 135 -3.14 -2.26 0.34
C LYS A 135 -3.01 -1.58 1.70
N ASN A 136 -3.16 -2.33 2.78
CA ASN A 136 -3.07 -1.77 4.13
C ASN A 136 -1.64 -1.34 4.48
N ILE A 137 -0.60 -2.07 4.05
CA ILE A 137 0.81 -1.63 4.18
C ILE A 137 1.03 -0.31 3.44
N CYS A 138 0.52 -0.18 2.21
CA CYS A 138 0.65 1.04 1.41
C CYS A 138 0.04 2.29 2.08
N LEU A 139 -0.95 2.14 2.97
CA LEU A 139 -1.54 3.28 3.71
C LEU A 139 -0.55 3.93 4.70
N TRP A 140 0.51 3.22 5.07
CA TRP A 140 1.53 3.71 5.99
C TRP A 140 2.67 4.46 5.29
N ASN A 141 2.59 4.74 3.99
CA ASN A 141 3.65 5.38 3.19
C ASN A 141 4.07 6.78 3.68
N ASN A 142 3.18 7.48 4.40
CA ASN A 142 3.46 8.81 4.98
C ASN A 142 3.90 8.74 6.45
N VAL A 143 3.91 7.54 7.05
CA VAL A 143 4.26 7.32 8.46
C VAL A 143 5.57 6.55 8.57
N LEU A 144 5.73 5.49 7.78
CA LEU A 144 6.93 4.67 7.75
C LEU A 144 7.84 5.10 6.58
N SER A 145 9.15 4.99 6.78
CA SER A 145 10.10 5.27 5.71
C SER A 145 9.88 4.38 4.48
N SER A 146 10.16 4.90 3.28
CA SER A 146 10.05 4.16 2.03
C SER A 146 10.79 2.83 2.08
N SER A 147 11.98 2.78 2.69
CA SER A 147 12.77 1.54 2.83
C SER A 147 12.03 0.44 3.61
N ILE A 148 11.30 0.79 4.68
CA ILE A 148 10.50 -0.17 5.46
C ILE A 148 9.31 -0.67 4.64
N ILE A 149 8.60 0.26 3.99
CA ILE A 149 7.43 -0.06 3.17
C ILE A 149 7.82 -0.94 1.98
N GLU A 150 8.91 -0.62 1.28
CA GLU A 150 9.47 -1.42 0.19
C GLU A 150 9.87 -2.82 0.65
N LYS A 151 10.52 -2.96 1.81
CA LYS A 151 10.90 -4.28 2.34
C LYS A 151 9.67 -5.15 2.61
N LEU A 152 8.68 -4.62 3.31
CA LEU A 152 7.48 -5.38 3.70
C LEU A 152 6.60 -5.70 2.48
N ALA A 153 6.31 -4.69 1.65
CA ALA A 153 5.40 -4.82 0.53
C ALA A 153 6.04 -5.49 -0.68
N LEU A 154 7.23 -5.06 -1.11
CA LEU A 154 7.80 -5.46 -2.39
C LEU A 154 8.71 -6.69 -2.28
N ASP A 155 9.56 -6.75 -1.26
CA ASP A 155 10.45 -7.90 -1.08
C ASP A 155 9.69 -9.08 -0.46
N GLU A 156 9.17 -8.90 0.75
CA GLU A 156 8.63 -10.01 1.54
C GLU A 156 7.26 -10.47 1.04
N LEU A 157 6.33 -9.54 0.77
CA LEU A 157 4.97 -9.89 0.36
C LEU A 157 4.84 -10.13 -1.14
N LEU A 158 5.21 -9.15 -1.99
CA LEU A 158 5.06 -9.25 -3.44
C LEU A 158 5.98 -10.33 -4.00
N SER A 159 7.30 -10.18 -3.81
CA SER A 159 8.29 -11.09 -4.39
C SER A 159 8.34 -12.42 -3.66
N GLY A 160 8.27 -12.40 -2.33
CA GLY A 160 8.35 -13.61 -1.50
C GLY A 160 7.10 -14.50 -1.54
N LYS A 161 5.89 -13.94 -1.74
CA LYS A 161 4.63 -14.69 -1.55
C LYS A 161 3.65 -14.59 -2.71
N ILE A 162 3.42 -13.38 -3.24
CA ILE A 162 2.40 -13.16 -4.27
C ILE A 162 2.85 -13.63 -5.65
N LEU A 163 4.06 -13.24 -6.09
CA LEU A 163 4.57 -13.62 -7.41
C LEU A 163 4.74 -15.13 -7.58
N PRO A 164 5.22 -15.91 -6.59
CA PRO A 164 5.22 -17.37 -6.67
C PRO A 164 3.82 -17.96 -6.91
N HIS A 165 2.80 -17.44 -6.24
CA HIS A 165 1.42 -17.84 -6.49
C HIS A 165 0.97 -17.50 -7.91
N LEU A 166 1.21 -16.28 -8.37
CA LEU A 166 0.85 -15.84 -9.72
C LEU A 166 1.51 -16.72 -10.80
N ARG A 167 2.79 -17.07 -10.63
CA ARG A 167 3.50 -17.99 -11.53
C ARG A 167 2.89 -19.39 -11.53
N SER A 168 2.43 -19.89 -10.39
CA SER A 168 1.80 -21.23 -10.31
C SER A 168 0.50 -21.35 -11.12
N ILE A 169 -0.22 -20.24 -11.30
CA ILE A 169 -1.48 -20.20 -12.06
C ILE A 169 -1.32 -19.66 -13.48
N GLN A 170 -0.09 -19.34 -13.91
CA GLN A 170 0.19 -18.67 -15.19
C GLN A 170 -0.41 -19.36 -16.41
N SER A 171 -0.57 -20.69 -16.38
CA SER A 171 -1.21 -21.44 -17.47
C SER A 171 -2.67 -21.02 -17.71
N ASN A 172 -3.38 -20.55 -16.67
CA ASN A 172 -4.66 -19.87 -16.79
C ASN A 172 -4.45 -18.36 -16.93
N ILE A 173 -4.27 -17.90 -18.17
CA ILE A 173 -3.92 -16.51 -18.48
C ILE A 173 -4.97 -15.50 -17.97
N HIS A 174 -6.27 -15.86 -18.03
CA HIS A 174 -7.34 -14.99 -17.55
C HIS A 174 -7.23 -14.76 -16.04
N ASP A 175 -7.05 -15.83 -15.25
CA ASP A 175 -6.93 -15.73 -13.79
C ASP A 175 -5.63 -15.02 -13.39
N ALA A 176 -4.53 -15.32 -14.08
CA ALA A 176 -3.24 -14.67 -13.89
C ALA A 176 -3.31 -13.15 -14.12
N ILE A 177 -3.93 -12.68 -15.20
CA ILE A 177 -4.10 -11.25 -15.50
C ILE A 177 -5.03 -10.59 -14.48
N THR A 178 -6.17 -11.21 -14.18
CA THR A 178 -7.15 -10.67 -13.22
C THR A 178 -6.56 -10.50 -11.84
N ARG A 179 -5.71 -11.43 -11.40
CA ARG A 179 -5.02 -11.33 -10.11
C ARG A 179 -3.88 -10.33 -10.14
N ALA A 180 -3.11 -10.26 -11.22
CA ALA A 180 -2.07 -9.25 -11.38
C ALA A 180 -2.64 -7.83 -11.29
N GLU A 181 -3.79 -7.55 -11.91
CA GLU A 181 -4.47 -6.26 -11.80
C GLU A 181 -4.83 -5.89 -10.36
N ARG A 182 -5.31 -6.87 -9.59
CA ARG A 182 -5.62 -6.64 -8.17
C ARG A 182 -4.37 -6.29 -7.36
N VAL A 183 -3.21 -6.83 -7.71
CA VAL A 183 -1.92 -6.46 -7.09
C VAL A 183 -1.55 -5.03 -7.47
N VAL A 184 -1.56 -4.69 -8.77
CA VAL A 184 -1.23 -3.34 -9.26
C VAL A 184 -2.15 -2.29 -8.62
N ALA A 185 -3.46 -2.56 -8.56
CA ALA A 185 -4.43 -1.66 -7.95
C ALA A 185 -4.23 -1.50 -6.43
N SER A 186 -3.69 -2.50 -5.73
CA SER A 186 -3.44 -2.41 -4.28
C SER A 186 -2.30 -1.47 -3.89
N MET A 187 -1.46 -1.09 -4.85
CA MET A 187 -0.31 -0.18 -4.66
C MET A 187 -0.59 1.25 -5.16
N SER A 188 -1.85 1.54 -5.51
CA SER A 188 -2.24 2.82 -6.09
C SER A 188 -2.00 3.98 -5.14
N GLY A 189 -1.37 5.04 -5.65
CA GLY A 189 -0.97 6.22 -4.87
C GLY A 189 0.38 6.09 -4.16
N VAL A 190 1.01 4.91 -4.19
CA VAL A 190 2.38 4.70 -3.67
C VAL A 190 3.35 4.42 -4.81
N TRP A 191 3.08 3.40 -5.61
CA TRP A 191 3.94 3.01 -6.74
C TRP A 191 3.20 2.88 -8.07
N THR A 192 1.87 2.92 -8.05
CA THR A 192 1.05 2.82 -9.25
C THR A 192 0.04 3.97 -9.34
N GLY A 193 -0.31 4.34 -10.57
CA GLY A 193 -1.33 5.34 -10.86
C GLY A 193 -0.77 6.68 -11.34
N PRO A 194 -1.65 7.64 -11.69
CA PRO A 194 -1.30 8.83 -12.47
C PRO A 194 -0.44 9.85 -11.70
N THR A 195 -0.39 9.76 -10.38
CA THR A 195 0.37 10.66 -9.52
C THR A 195 1.81 10.23 -9.32
N VAL A 196 2.19 9.01 -9.73
CA VAL A 196 3.52 8.44 -9.52
C VAL A 196 4.36 8.73 -10.75
N THR A 197 5.53 9.35 -10.58
CA THR A 197 6.44 9.65 -11.69
C THR A 197 7.44 8.52 -11.91
N ALA A 198 8.14 8.53 -13.05
CA ALA A 198 9.21 7.57 -13.33
C ALA A 198 10.37 7.66 -12.32
N ALA A 199 10.56 8.81 -11.66
CA ALA A 199 11.58 9.00 -10.62
C ALA A 199 11.22 8.32 -9.30
N ASP A 200 9.92 8.15 -9.01
CA ASP A 200 9.41 7.50 -7.80
C ASP A 200 9.39 5.96 -7.92
N ARG A 201 9.96 5.44 -9.00
CA ARG A 201 9.97 4.01 -9.29
C ARG A 201 10.92 3.27 -8.35
N SER A 202 10.36 2.38 -7.54
CA SER A 202 11.17 1.41 -6.80
C SER A 202 11.78 0.36 -7.76
N PRO A 203 13.10 0.12 -7.72
CA PRO A 203 13.72 -0.97 -8.47
C PRO A 203 13.19 -2.36 -8.04
N ARG A 204 12.65 -2.46 -6.81
CA ARG A 204 12.06 -3.69 -6.26
C ARG A 204 10.76 -4.11 -6.95
N LEU A 205 10.19 -3.27 -7.82
CA LEU A 205 9.03 -3.63 -8.66
C LEU A 205 9.41 -4.38 -9.94
N GLN A 206 10.71 -4.46 -10.29
CA GLN A 206 11.14 -5.15 -11.51
C GLN A 206 10.60 -6.59 -11.65
N PRO A 207 10.56 -7.43 -10.59
CA PRO A 207 10.01 -8.77 -10.69
C PRO A 207 8.53 -8.82 -11.11
N LEU A 208 7.74 -7.80 -10.77
CA LEU A 208 6.35 -7.68 -11.22
C LEU A 208 6.27 -7.26 -12.69
N VAL A 209 7.11 -6.29 -13.10
CA VAL A 209 7.20 -5.87 -14.50
C VAL A 209 7.58 -7.04 -15.39
N ASP A 210 8.61 -7.81 -15.00
CA ASP A 210 9.05 -9.01 -15.74
C ASP A 210 7.94 -10.04 -15.86
N TYR A 211 7.15 -10.22 -14.79
CA TYR A 211 6.00 -11.10 -14.79
C TYR A 211 4.90 -10.62 -15.76
N LEU A 212 4.60 -9.32 -15.79
CA LEU A 212 3.62 -8.76 -16.74
C LEU A 212 4.09 -8.89 -18.20
N VAL A 213 5.37 -8.67 -18.46
CA VAL A 213 5.98 -8.88 -19.79
C VAL A 213 5.89 -10.36 -20.19
N LEU A 214 6.12 -11.28 -19.25
CA LEU A 214 5.96 -12.72 -19.48
C LEU A 214 4.50 -13.10 -19.81
N LEU A 215 3.52 -12.50 -19.14
CA LEU A 215 2.10 -12.68 -19.48
C LEU A 215 1.80 -12.16 -20.90
N GLY A 216 2.36 -11.00 -21.27
CA GLY A 216 2.29 -10.45 -22.63
C GLY A 216 2.80 -11.43 -23.67
N ARG A 217 4.02 -11.95 -23.52
CA ARG A 217 4.60 -12.96 -24.42
C ARG A 217 3.77 -14.25 -24.47
N THR A 218 3.19 -14.66 -23.35
CA THR A 218 2.31 -15.84 -23.28
C THR A 218 1.04 -15.62 -24.10
N LEU A 219 0.48 -14.40 -24.05
CA LEU A 219 -0.69 -14.01 -24.82
C LEU A 219 -0.37 -13.92 -26.32
N GLU A 220 0.78 -13.35 -26.69
CA GLU A 220 1.24 -13.24 -28.08
C GLU A 220 1.36 -14.62 -28.75
N LYS A 221 1.88 -15.61 -28.02
CA LYS A 221 1.96 -17.00 -28.50
C LYS A 221 0.58 -17.65 -28.73
N ARG A 222 -0.44 -17.26 -27.95
CA ARG A 222 -1.82 -17.79 -28.07
C ARG A 222 -2.64 -17.11 -29.15
N ARG A 223 -2.30 -15.86 -29.50
CA ARG A 223 -3.00 -15.02 -30.48
C ARG A 223 -3.29 -15.68 -31.83
N GLN A 224 -2.52 -16.70 -32.19
CA GLN A 224 -2.80 -17.49 -33.38
C GLN A 224 -4.12 -18.30 -33.29
N GLY A 225 -4.84 -18.30 -32.14
CA GLY A 225 -6.05 -19.10 -31.91
C GLY A 225 -7.31 -18.41 -31.35
N GLU A 226 -7.26 -17.26 -30.63
CA GLU A 226 -8.44 -16.73 -29.90
C GLU A 226 -8.70 -15.21 -30.06
N ARG A 227 -9.99 -14.81 -30.16
CA ARG A 227 -10.44 -13.40 -30.34
C ARG A 227 -10.41 -12.56 -29.04
N THR A 228 -10.40 -13.19 -27.87
CA THR A 228 -10.46 -12.54 -26.54
C THR A 228 -9.14 -11.88 -26.12
N ASP A 229 -8.05 -12.17 -26.82
CA ASP A 229 -6.70 -11.70 -26.51
C ASP A 229 -6.56 -10.17 -26.57
N GLY A 230 -7.36 -9.49 -27.40
CA GLY A 230 -7.36 -8.01 -27.44
C GLY A 230 -7.79 -7.37 -26.11
N VAL A 231 -8.72 -7.97 -25.38
CA VAL A 231 -9.18 -7.46 -24.07
C VAL A 231 -8.09 -7.65 -23.01
N PHE A 232 -7.44 -8.82 -22.99
CA PHE A 232 -6.34 -9.11 -22.09
C PHE A 232 -5.11 -8.25 -22.37
N ALA A 233 -4.80 -7.98 -23.64
CA ALA A 233 -3.73 -7.09 -24.03
C ALA A 233 -3.96 -5.65 -23.55
N ARG A 234 -5.19 -5.12 -23.65
CA ARG A 234 -5.52 -3.78 -23.09
C ARG A 234 -5.33 -3.72 -21.58
N ARG A 235 -5.73 -4.77 -20.87
CA ARG A 235 -5.55 -4.90 -19.41
C ARG A 235 -4.08 -4.92 -19.01
N LEU A 236 -3.25 -5.70 -19.72
CA LEU A 236 -1.80 -5.71 -19.54
C LEU A 236 -1.16 -4.35 -19.86
N LYS A 237 -1.54 -3.73 -20.98
CA LYS A 237 -1.11 -2.37 -21.36
C LYS A 237 -1.41 -1.39 -20.22
N LYS A 238 -2.63 -1.38 -19.70
CA LYS A 238 -3.06 -0.48 -18.62
C LYS A 238 -2.20 -0.66 -17.36
N MET A 239 -1.96 -1.90 -16.92
CA MET A 239 -1.08 -2.15 -15.77
C MET A 239 0.35 -1.66 -16.00
N LEU A 240 0.90 -1.83 -17.21
CA LEU A 240 2.24 -1.35 -17.55
C LEU A 240 2.30 0.19 -17.55
N VAL A 241 1.25 0.87 -18.02
CA VAL A 241 1.12 2.33 -17.92
C VAL A 241 1.04 2.77 -16.46
N GLU A 242 0.23 2.10 -15.63
CA GLU A 242 0.14 2.39 -14.20
C GLU A 242 1.47 2.20 -13.45
N LEU A 243 2.38 1.38 -13.99
CA LEU A 243 3.74 1.13 -13.48
C LEU A 243 4.81 2.01 -14.16
N ASN A 244 4.42 3.02 -14.94
CA ASN A 244 5.31 3.88 -15.74
C ASN A 244 6.22 3.10 -16.72
N GLN A 245 5.79 1.92 -17.19
CA GLN A 245 6.50 1.07 -18.16
C GLN A 245 6.02 1.34 -19.59
N TYR A 246 6.19 2.59 -20.05
CA TYR A 246 5.65 3.05 -21.33
C TYR A 246 6.18 2.30 -22.55
N ASP A 247 7.46 1.90 -22.56
CA ASP A 247 8.03 1.15 -23.68
C ASP A 247 7.43 -0.26 -23.81
N HIS A 248 7.22 -0.94 -22.67
CA HIS A 248 6.52 -2.22 -22.65
C HIS A 248 5.04 -2.05 -23.02
N ALA A 249 4.38 -0.98 -22.55
CA ALA A 249 3.00 -0.69 -22.93
C ALA A 249 2.85 -0.42 -24.45
N ARG A 250 3.80 0.32 -25.06
CA ARG A 250 3.88 0.55 -26.51
C ARG A 250 4.07 -0.75 -27.27
N HIS A 251 4.97 -1.62 -26.81
CA HIS A 251 5.16 -2.94 -27.42
C HIS A 251 3.85 -3.73 -27.45
N ILE A 252 3.10 -3.80 -26.35
CA ILE A 252 1.79 -4.48 -26.32
C ILE A 252 0.78 -3.80 -27.28
N SER A 253 0.72 -2.48 -27.31
CA SER A 253 -0.14 -1.74 -28.25
C SER A 253 0.15 -2.10 -29.71
N THR A 254 1.42 -2.08 -30.10
CA THR A 254 1.86 -2.40 -31.47
C THR A 254 1.59 -3.85 -31.80
N THR A 255 1.97 -4.78 -30.92
CA THR A 255 1.77 -6.21 -31.18
C THR A 255 0.31 -6.54 -31.37
N PHE A 256 -0.61 -5.97 -30.58
CA PHE A 256 -2.03 -6.29 -30.63
C PHE A 256 -2.88 -5.31 -31.47
N ASN A 257 -2.27 -4.36 -32.18
CA ASN A 257 -2.95 -3.33 -32.98
C ASN A 257 -4.01 -2.53 -32.18
N LEU A 258 -3.67 -2.14 -30.94
CA LEU A 258 -4.56 -1.38 -30.07
C LEU A 258 -4.53 0.12 -30.45
N LYS A 259 -5.68 0.69 -30.84
CA LYS A 259 -5.80 2.08 -31.35
C LYS A 259 -5.83 3.17 -30.26
N GLU A 260 -5.62 2.83 -29.00
CA GLU A 260 -5.77 3.74 -27.86
C GLU A 260 -4.45 4.44 -27.52
N ALA A 261 -4.50 5.74 -27.18
CA ALA A 261 -3.37 6.51 -26.68
C ALA A 261 -2.82 5.95 -25.34
N LEU A 262 -1.59 6.32 -24.99
CA LEU A 262 -0.93 5.93 -23.73
C LEU A 262 -1.39 6.79 -22.58
#